data_AF-A0A9X2ERR7-F1
#
_entry.id   AF-A0A9X2ERR7-F1
#
_cell.length_a   1.000
_cell.length_b   1.000
_cell.length_c   1.000
_cell.angle_alpha   90.00
_cell.angle_beta   90.00
_cell.angle_gamma   90.00
#
_symmetry.space_group_name_H-M   'P 1'
#
loop_
_entity.id
_entity.type
_entity.pdbx_description
1 polymer ?
#
loop_
_entity_poly.entity_id
_entity_poly.type
_entity_poly.pdbx_seq_one_letter_code
_entity_poly.pdbx_strand_id
1 'polypeptide(L)'
;MNIEAIKSLASEMAGDLNQNKMEPYAESLMSVISGLDKPERQANALRTIESVCHVKAYGDLFLETLPGYEWLDKVSKLRHLCCEQQNQKE
;
A
#
# COMPACT_ATOMS: atom_id res chain seq x y z
N MET A 1 3.98 16.34 3.94
CA MET A 1 3.83 16.06 2.49
C MET A 1 3.89 14.56 2.14
N ASN A 2 4.09 13.62 3.08
CA ASN A 2 4.25 12.19 2.71
C ASN A 2 2.92 11.44 2.50
N ILE A 3 1.81 11.89 3.11
CA ILE A 3 0.49 11.24 2.93
C ILE A 3 0.05 11.18 1.46
N GLU A 4 0.22 12.25 0.68
CA GLU A 4 -0.18 12.26 -0.72
C GLU A 4 0.67 11.30 -1.57
N ALA A 5 1.97 11.22 -1.29
CA ALA A 5 2.86 10.25 -1.95
C ALA A 5 2.47 8.81 -1.63
N ILE A 6 2.12 8.52 -0.36
CA ILE A 6 1.63 7.19 0.08
C ILE A 6 0.32 6.85 -0.65
N LYS A 7 -0.63 7.79 -0.72
CA LYS A 7 -1.91 7.58 -1.40
C LYS A 7 -1.71 7.33 -2.89
N SER A 8 -0.90 8.15 -3.55
CA SER A 8 -0.63 8.00 -4.98
C SER A 8 -0.07 6.62 -5.29
N LEU A 9 0.98 6.20 -4.58
CA LEU A 9 1.62 4.90 -4.81
C LEU A 9 0.71 3.73 -4.45
N ALA A 10 -0.02 3.80 -3.33
CA ALA A 10 -0.96 2.76 -2.94
C ALA A 10 -2.14 2.65 -3.92
N SER A 11 -2.60 3.76 -4.50
CA SER A 11 -3.69 3.76 -5.49
C SER A 11 -3.24 3.19 -6.83
N GLU A 12 -2.00 3.48 -7.24
CA GLU A 12 -1.37 2.86 -8.40
C GLU A 12 -1.29 1.34 -8.21
N MET A 13 -0.79 0.88 -7.05
CA MET A 13 -0.75 -0.55 -6.72
C MET A 13 -2.14 -1.19 -6.71
N ALA A 14 -3.17 -0.49 -6.21
CA ALA A 14 -4.55 -0.99 -6.29
C ALA A 14 -5.07 -1.10 -7.74
N GLY A 15 -4.68 -0.17 -8.60
CA GLY A 15 -4.96 -0.23 -10.03
C GLY A 15 -4.30 -1.44 -10.69
N ASP A 16 -3.04 -1.70 -10.38
CA ASP A 16 -2.29 -2.87 -10.88
C ASP A 16 -2.97 -4.18 -10.45
N LEU A 17 -3.41 -4.27 -9.19
CA LEU A 17 -4.16 -5.42 -8.69
C LEU A 17 -5.48 -5.62 -9.44
N ASN A 18 -6.23 -4.55 -9.66
CA ASN A 18 -7.50 -4.62 -10.38
C ASN A 18 -7.30 -5.10 -11.83
N GLN A 19 -6.26 -4.63 -12.52
CA GLN A 19 -5.92 -5.04 -13.88
C GLN A 19 -5.57 -6.53 -13.99
N ASN A 20 -5.09 -7.14 -12.90
CA ASN A 20 -4.64 -8.52 -12.88
C ASN A 20 -5.64 -9.46 -12.18
N LYS A 21 -6.92 -9.07 -12.12
CA LYS A 21 -8.02 -9.87 -11.54
C LYS A 21 -7.85 -10.16 -10.04
N MET A 22 -7.17 -9.25 -9.35
CA MET A 22 -6.93 -9.29 -7.91
C MET A 22 -7.87 -8.32 -7.18
N GLU A 23 -9.12 -8.25 -7.63
CA GLU A 23 -10.15 -7.28 -7.19
C GLU A 23 -10.32 -7.23 -5.67
N PRO A 24 -10.41 -8.34 -4.92
CA PRO A 24 -10.57 -8.29 -3.46
C PRO A 24 -9.40 -7.59 -2.74
N TYR A 25 -8.20 -7.69 -3.30
CA TYR A 25 -7.00 -7.06 -2.75
C TYR A 25 -6.93 -5.58 -3.13
N ALA A 26 -7.34 -5.23 -4.36
CA ALA A 26 -7.48 -3.85 -4.79
C ALA A 26 -8.52 -3.11 -3.93
N GLU A 27 -9.69 -3.69 -3.68
CA GLU A 27 -10.74 -3.12 -2.84
C GLU A 27 -10.28 -2.96 -1.39
N SER A 28 -9.60 -3.96 -0.84
CA SER A 28 -9.04 -3.89 0.52
C SER A 28 -8.05 -2.73 0.64
N LEU A 29 -7.13 -2.60 -0.34
CA LEU A 29 -6.14 -1.53 -0.34
C LEU A 29 -6.80 -0.14 -0.48
N MET A 30 -7.76 0.02 -1.39
CA MET A 30 -8.51 1.27 -1.56
C MET A 30 -9.29 1.69 -0.32
N SER A 31 -9.90 0.73 0.39
CA SER A 31 -10.59 0.98 1.66
C SER A 31 -9.63 1.56 2.70
N VAL A 32 -8.42 1.02 2.80
CA VAL A 32 -7.40 1.50 3.75
C VAL A 32 -6.86 2.88 3.32
N ILE A 33 -6.64 3.13 2.03
CA ILE A 33 -6.22 4.42 1.48
C ILE A 33 -7.21 5.53 1.89
N SER A 34 -8.52 5.27 1.79
CA SER A 34 -9.56 6.22 2.22
C SER A 34 -9.48 6.59 3.71
N GLY A 35 -8.88 5.73 4.53
CA GLY A 35 -8.62 5.96 5.94
C GLY A 35 -7.49 6.97 6.22
N LEU A 36 -6.62 7.24 5.23
CA LEU A 36 -5.51 8.21 5.38
C LEU A 36 -5.99 9.67 5.41
N ASP A 37 -7.21 9.94 4.91
CA ASP A 37 -7.87 11.26 4.96
C ASP A 37 -8.39 11.64 6.35
N LYS A 38 -8.54 10.64 7.23
CA LYS A 38 -9.12 10.82 8.55
C LYS A 38 -8.00 10.87 9.58
N PRO A 39 -7.70 12.03 10.20
CA PRO A 39 -6.60 12.17 11.15
C PRO A 39 -6.62 11.10 12.26
N GLU A 40 -7.82 10.75 12.73
CA GLU A 40 -8.05 9.75 13.77
C GLU A 40 -7.82 8.29 13.32
N ARG A 41 -7.84 8.03 12.01
CA ARG A 41 -7.60 6.69 11.43
C ARG A 41 -6.25 6.57 10.73
N GLN A 42 -5.59 7.70 10.47
CA GLN A 42 -4.39 7.80 9.66
C GLN A 42 -3.26 6.89 10.17
N ALA A 43 -3.00 6.86 11.48
CA ALA A 43 -1.95 6.01 12.05
C ALA A 43 -2.26 4.51 11.90
N ASN A 44 -3.54 4.14 11.95
CA ASN A 44 -3.97 2.76 11.72
C ASN A 44 -3.91 2.42 10.24
N ALA A 45 -4.35 3.32 9.37
CA ALA A 45 -4.30 3.16 7.92
C ALA A 45 -2.86 2.98 7.41
N LEU A 46 -1.90 3.76 7.92
CA LEU A 46 -0.48 3.62 7.60
C LEU A 46 0.08 2.23 7.97
N ARG A 47 -0.24 1.75 9.19
CA ARG A 47 0.16 0.41 9.65
C ARG A 47 -0.48 -0.69 8.80
N THR A 48 -1.76 -0.54 8.48
CA THR A 48 -2.45 -1.51 7.63
C THR A 48 -1.85 -1.53 6.23
N ILE A 49 -1.59 -0.38 5.59
CA ILE A 49 -0.93 -0.29 4.28
C ILE A 49 0.42 -1.00 4.30
N GLU A 50 1.25 -0.74 5.31
CA GLU A 50 2.54 -1.43 5.45
C GLU A 50 2.34 -2.95 5.54
N SER A 51 1.37 -3.41 6.33
CA SER A 51 1.08 -4.83 6.50
C SER A 51 0.50 -5.51 5.26
N VAL A 52 -0.42 -4.85 4.54
CA VAL A 52 -1.08 -5.41 3.35
C VAL A 52 -0.24 -5.29 2.09
N CYS A 53 0.79 -4.45 2.08
CA CYS A 53 1.76 -4.45 1.00
C CYS A 53 2.97 -5.35 1.33
N HIS A 54 3.10 -5.84 2.56
CA HIS A 54 4.23 -6.68 2.96
C HIS A 54 4.24 -8.03 2.22
N VAL A 55 5.43 -8.39 1.73
CA VAL A 55 5.71 -9.57 0.88
C VAL A 55 5.29 -10.90 1.54
N LYS A 56 5.17 -10.95 2.87
CA LYS A 56 4.70 -12.16 3.57
C LYS A 56 3.18 -12.38 3.57
N ALA A 57 2.38 -11.34 3.37
CA ALA A 57 0.91 -11.47 3.36
C ALA A 57 0.38 -11.70 1.94
N TYR A 58 1.02 -11.08 0.95
CA TYR A 58 0.61 -11.18 -0.44
C TYR A 58 1.76 -11.27 -1.45
N GLY A 59 3.01 -11.20 -1.00
CA GLY A 59 4.16 -11.11 -1.91
C GLY A 59 4.37 -12.35 -2.73
N ASP A 60 4.21 -13.56 -2.19
CA ASP A 60 4.32 -14.78 -3.01
C ASP A 60 3.21 -14.83 -4.07
N LEU A 61 1.97 -14.54 -3.66
CA LEU A 61 0.82 -14.47 -4.57
C LEU A 61 0.99 -13.38 -5.65
N PHE A 62 1.52 -12.21 -5.29
CA PHE A 62 1.73 -11.09 -6.21
C PHE A 62 2.96 -11.29 -7.11
N LEU A 63 4.03 -11.91 -6.62
CA LEU A 63 5.19 -12.26 -7.44
C LEU A 63 4.83 -13.31 -8.50
N GLU A 64 3.98 -14.27 -8.15
CA GLU A 64 3.47 -15.27 -9.09
C GLU A 64 2.46 -14.70 -10.08
N THR A 65 1.59 -13.78 -9.63
CA THR A 65 0.51 -13.21 -10.46
C THR A 65 0.97 -12.02 -11.32
N LEU A 66 1.99 -11.28 -10.88
CA LEU A 66 2.53 -10.07 -11.54
C LEU A 66 4.01 -10.21 -11.91
N PRO A 67 4.42 -11.24 -12.69
CA PRO A 67 5.82 -11.41 -13.06
C PRO A 67 6.30 -10.24 -13.92
N GLY A 68 7.40 -9.60 -13.50
CA GLY A 68 8.01 -8.46 -14.21
C GLY A 68 7.44 -7.09 -13.83
N TYR A 69 6.43 -7.02 -12.96
CA TYR A 69 6.06 -5.77 -12.31
C TYR A 69 7.12 -5.43 -11.25
N GLU A 70 7.50 -4.16 -11.13
CA GLU A 70 8.38 -3.62 -10.07
C GLU A 70 7.70 -3.63 -8.69
N TRP A 71 6.93 -4.69 -8.39
CA TRP A 71 6.09 -4.80 -7.21
C TRP A 71 6.90 -4.73 -5.92
N LEU A 72 8.04 -5.41 -5.87
CA LEU A 72 8.95 -5.36 -4.72
C LEU A 72 9.50 -3.95 -4.46
N ASP A 73 9.77 -3.20 -5.53
CA ASP A 73 10.26 -1.83 -5.43
C ASP A 73 9.14 -0.89 -4.98
N LYS A 74 7.93 -1.03 -5.52
CA LYS A 74 6.74 -0.28 -5.08
C LYS A 74 6.42 -0.55 -3.60
N VAL A 75 6.44 -1.82 -3.18
CA VAL A 75 6.27 -2.22 -1.77
C VAL A 75 7.34 -1.61 -0.87
N SER A 76 8.61 -1.70 -1.26
CA SER A 76 9.72 -1.12 -0.49
C SER A 76 9.60 0.40 -0.35
N LYS A 77 9.26 1.08 -1.44
CA LYS A 77 9.06 2.53 -1.47
C LYS A 77 7.86 2.93 -0.61
N LEU A 78 6.75 2.21 -0.70
CA LEU A 78 5.55 2.47 0.12
C LEU A 78 5.85 2.30 1.60
N ARG A 79 6.57 1.23 1.96
CA ARG A 79 7.01 0.99 3.34
C ARG A 79 7.89 2.13 3.85
N HIS A 80 8.87 2.56 3.06
CA HIS A 80 9.73 3.68 3.43
C HIS A 80 8.92 4.95 3.71
N LEU A 81 8.00 5.31 2.82
CA LEU A 81 7.13 6.48 2.98
C LEU A 81 6.25 6.37 4.23
N CYS A 82 5.70 5.18 4.52
CA CYS A 82 4.93 4.91 5.73
C CYS A 82 5.78 5.10 7.00
N CYS A 83 6.99 4.56 7.04
CA CYS A 83 7.91 4.73 8.17
C CYS A 83 8.30 6.19 8.38
N GLU A 84 8.65 6.92 7.32
CA GLU A 84 8.96 8.35 7.41
C GLU A 84 7.78 9.16 7.95
N GLN A 85 6.57 8.86 7.48
CA GLN A 85 5.36 9.57 7.92
C GLN A 85 4.98 9.25 9.38
N GLN A 86 5.35 8.07 9.89
CA GLN A 86 5.18 7.70 11.30
C GLN A 86 6.24 8.36 12.19
N ASN A 87 7.51 8.35 11.79
CA ASN A 87 8.62 8.93 12.54
C ASN A 87 8.59 10.48 12.61
N GLN A 88 7.88 11.15 11.70
CA GLN A 88 7.65 12.60 11.78
C GLN A 88 6.61 13.00 12.86
N LYS A 89 5.94 12.04 13.50
CA LYS A 89 4.94 12.28 14.55
C LYS A 89 5.41 11.95 15.98
N GLU A 90 6.63 11.43 16.13
CA GLU A 90 7.32 11.29 17.42
C GLU A 90 8.17 12.53 17.72
#